data_AF-A0A2E4YX42-F1
#
_entry.id   AF-A0A2E4YX42-F1
#
_cell.length_a   1.000
_cell.length_b   1.000
_cell.length_c   1.000
_cell.angle_alpha   90.00
_cell.angle_beta   90.00
_cell.angle_gamma   90.00
#
_symmetry.space_group_name_H-M   'P 1'
#
loop_
_entity.id
_entity.type
_entity.pdbx_description
1 polymer ?
#
loop_
_entity_poly.entity_id
_entity_poly.type
_entity_poly.pdbx_seq_one_letter_code
_entity_poly.pdbx_strand_id
1 'polypeptide(L)'
;MSSFSNTFRPTPFGFFDEDQDFIREADSMVTFVKRKLGDDILSVELTKKQVWACFEESFLEYGRIVLEAHGKSQLTNLLGIPTGSLSGAQELHPRQNLEFLMRAAEPYAGEAGVGGSYEIVSGSIELETGRQDYDIYEELKDSSGDLIVSSSLNSPRTRMKIMEVMHFSPMAAYRFFDTTSAINYLNNEFSFESFTPETVFYVLPVFEDILRAGQMDISNRVRRSNTSYQLVGGKLRIFPVPMDTSEKKKLWVKVMFNPDPLKPHIGEDGTIYGVSNLSNVPFGNLRYSKVNEIGRQWVRQYGLALSKELLGLVRSKFSSVPIPDGDLSLNGSDLISQGREDQNNLRDKMVELLDTLSYGNLLKSEAESAEAIKTVLKSVPVPLGKAIVMG
;
A
#
# COMPACT_ATOMS: atom_id res chain seq x y z
N MET A 1 -43.55 -18.78 27.33
CA MET A 1 -42.77 -17.54 27.12
C MET A 1 -42.20 -17.57 25.71
N SER A 2 -42.29 -16.49 24.94
CA SER A 2 -41.67 -16.41 23.60
C SER A 2 -40.14 -16.50 23.71
N SER A 3 -39.52 -17.37 22.91
CA SER A 3 -38.07 -17.44 22.67
C SER A 3 -37.71 -16.59 21.46
N PHE A 4 -36.42 -16.27 21.30
CA PHE A 4 -35.92 -15.56 20.13
C PHE A 4 -36.32 -16.26 18.82
N SER A 5 -36.11 -17.59 18.76
CA SER A 5 -36.38 -18.43 17.59
C SER A 5 -37.85 -18.46 17.13
N ASN A 6 -38.79 -18.30 18.06
CA ASN A 6 -40.22 -18.39 17.79
C ASN A 6 -40.87 -17.01 17.58
N THR A 7 -40.08 -15.93 17.64
CA THR A 7 -40.58 -14.57 17.49
C THR A 7 -40.37 -14.08 16.06
N PHE A 8 -41.43 -13.62 15.41
CA PHE A 8 -41.31 -12.99 14.09
C PHE A 8 -40.58 -11.65 14.19
N ARG A 9 -39.48 -11.50 13.43
CA ARG A 9 -38.56 -10.35 13.42
C ARG A 9 -38.16 -9.95 14.86
N PRO A 10 -37.33 -10.77 15.52
CA PRO A 10 -36.92 -10.54 16.90
C PRO A 10 -36.03 -9.31 17.03
N THR A 11 -35.21 -9.00 16.03
CA THR A 11 -34.33 -7.81 15.98
C THR A 11 -34.80 -6.79 14.93
N PRO A 12 -34.42 -5.51 15.05
CA PRO A 12 -34.78 -4.47 14.09
C PRO A 12 -34.20 -4.65 12.69
N PHE A 13 -32.93 -5.04 12.57
CA PHE A 13 -32.26 -5.15 11.26
C PHE A 13 -32.24 -6.59 10.73
N GLY A 14 -32.28 -7.58 11.62
CA GLY A 14 -32.32 -8.99 11.23
C GLY A 14 -30.99 -9.50 10.68
N PHE A 15 -29.88 -8.83 10.97
CA PHE A 15 -28.57 -9.21 10.40
C PHE A 15 -28.05 -10.53 10.95
N PHE A 16 -28.45 -10.89 12.18
CA PHE A 16 -27.95 -12.06 12.90
C PHE A 16 -29.07 -13.05 13.27
N ASP A 17 -30.29 -12.85 12.76
CA ASP A 17 -31.46 -13.66 13.10
C ASP A 17 -31.33 -15.13 12.67
N GLU A 18 -30.47 -15.41 11.68
CA GLU A 18 -30.19 -16.75 11.18
C GLU A 18 -29.00 -17.45 11.91
N ASP A 19 -28.17 -16.71 12.66
CA ASP A 19 -27.00 -17.26 13.34
C ASP A 19 -27.41 -18.01 14.63
N GLN A 20 -27.18 -19.32 14.66
CA GLN A 20 -27.58 -20.20 15.78
C GLN A 20 -26.92 -19.81 17.11
N ASP A 21 -25.68 -19.32 17.08
CA ASP A 21 -25.01 -18.87 18.31
C ASP A 21 -25.63 -17.59 18.84
N PHE A 22 -25.99 -16.66 17.94
CA PHE A 22 -26.67 -15.42 18.32
C PHE A 22 -28.04 -15.70 18.92
N ILE A 23 -28.83 -16.59 18.30
CA ILE A 23 -30.15 -17.02 18.80
C ILE A 23 -30.05 -17.57 20.23
N ARG A 24 -29.10 -18.49 20.48
CA ARG A 24 -28.90 -19.12 21.80
C ARG A 24 -28.51 -18.09 22.86
N GLU A 25 -27.67 -17.14 22.49
CA GLU A 25 -27.14 -16.15 23.41
C GLU A 25 -28.13 -15.00 23.65
N ALA A 26 -28.97 -14.66 22.67
CA ALA A 26 -29.99 -13.62 22.78
C ALA A 26 -31.01 -13.88 23.90
N ASP A 27 -31.48 -15.12 24.06
CA ASP A 27 -32.37 -15.49 25.16
C ASP A 27 -31.65 -15.44 26.53
N SER A 28 -30.38 -15.83 26.57
CA SER A 28 -29.55 -15.74 27.79
C SER A 28 -29.25 -14.28 28.17
N MET A 29 -29.08 -13.41 27.18
CA MET A 29 -28.85 -11.99 27.35
C MET A 29 -30.04 -11.29 27.99
N VAL A 30 -31.28 -11.70 27.66
CA VAL A 30 -32.50 -11.25 28.34
C VAL A 30 -32.44 -11.54 29.83
N THR A 31 -32.06 -12.76 30.21
CA THR A 31 -31.91 -13.13 31.63
C THR A 31 -30.79 -12.35 32.31
N PHE A 32 -29.65 -12.18 31.63
CA PHE A 32 -28.52 -11.41 32.16
C PHE A 32 -28.89 -9.95 32.45
N VAL A 33 -29.49 -9.27 31.48
CA VAL A 33 -29.91 -7.86 31.60
C VAL A 33 -30.94 -7.68 32.70
N LYS A 34 -32.00 -8.51 32.70
CA LYS A 34 -33.06 -8.45 33.72
C LYS A 34 -32.51 -8.64 35.13
N ARG A 35 -31.68 -9.66 35.35
CA ARG A 35 -31.07 -9.90 36.67
C ARG A 35 -30.16 -8.76 37.12
N LYS A 36 -29.34 -8.22 36.21
CA LYS A 36 -28.44 -7.11 36.53
C LYS A 36 -29.17 -5.79 36.81
N LEU A 37 -30.37 -5.61 36.26
CA LEU A 37 -31.23 -4.45 36.50
C LEU A 37 -32.19 -4.64 37.68
N GLY A 38 -32.14 -5.79 38.38
CA GLY A 38 -32.92 -6.03 39.60
C GLY A 38 -34.33 -6.57 39.38
N ASP A 39 -34.62 -7.18 38.22
CA ASP A 39 -35.93 -7.75 37.85
C ASP A 39 -36.42 -8.83 38.84
N ASP A 40 -35.49 -9.49 39.54
CA ASP A 40 -35.81 -10.50 40.56
C ASP A 40 -36.49 -9.88 41.82
N ILE A 41 -36.37 -8.57 42.02
CA ILE A 41 -36.97 -7.84 43.15
C ILE A 41 -38.14 -6.97 42.67
N LEU A 42 -37.93 -6.19 41.60
CA LEU A 42 -38.93 -5.31 41.02
C LEU A 42 -38.91 -5.46 39.50
N SER A 43 -40.08 -5.71 38.90
CA SER A 43 -40.18 -5.92 37.47
C SER A 43 -39.61 -4.75 36.67
N VAL A 44 -38.71 -5.06 35.73
CA VAL A 44 -38.10 -4.13 34.79
C VAL A 44 -39.02 -3.96 33.58
N GLU A 45 -39.20 -2.71 33.15
CA GLU A 45 -40.13 -2.29 32.09
C GLU A 45 -39.65 -2.62 30.66
N LEU A 46 -38.51 -3.30 30.53
CA LEU A 46 -37.94 -3.71 29.25
C LEU A 46 -38.60 -4.98 28.70
N THR A 47 -39.03 -4.90 27.45
CA THR A 47 -39.51 -6.05 26.67
C THR A 47 -38.34 -6.87 26.12
N LYS A 48 -38.56 -8.15 25.83
CA LYS A 48 -37.53 -9.02 25.22
C LYS A 48 -37.01 -8.47 23.89
N LYS A 49 -37.90 -7.94 23.04
CA LYS A 49 -37.54 -7.35 21.75
C LYS A 49 -36.59 -6.15 21.89
N GLN A 50 -36.79 -5.33 22.92
CA GLN A 50 -35.90 -4.21 23.22
C GLN A 50 -34.51 -4.69 23.61
N VAL A 51 -34.41 -5.74 24.45
CA VAL A 51 -33.11 -6.31 24.83
C VAL A 51 -32.42 -6.96 23.62
N TRP A 52 -33.15 -7.66 22.76
CA TRP A 52 -32.61 -8.22 21.53
C TRP A 52 -32.13 -7.14 20.55
N ALA A 53 -32.84 -6.02 20.45
CA ALA A 53 -32.40 -4.86 19.67
C ALA A 53 -31.08 -4.28 20.20
N CYS A 54 -30.97 -4.07 21.52
CA CYS A 54 -29.73 -3.61 22.14
C CYS A 54 -28.56 -4.59 21.96
N PHE A 55 -28.85 -5.89 21.85
CA PHE A 55 -27.85 -6.92 21.61
C PHE A 55 -27.38 -6.97 20.15
N GLU A 56 -28.29 -6.78 19.18
CA GLU A 56 -27.92 -6.60 17.78
C GLU A 56 -27.06 -5.33 17.59
N GLU A 57 -27.47 -4.22 18.21
CA GLU A 57 -26.73 -2.96 18.17
C GLU A 57 -25.34 -3.09 18.82
N SER A 58 -25.23 -3.78 19.96
CA SER A 58 -23.93 -3.98 20.61
C SER A 58 -22.96 -4.80 19.76
N PHE A 59 -23.46 -5.77 19.00
CA PHE A 59 -22.63 -6.55 18.10
C PHE A 59 -22.21 -5.78 16.85
N LEU A 60 -23.09 -4.92 16.30
CA LEU A 60 -22.74 -4.02 15.20
C LEU A 60 -21.66 -3.02 15.61
N GLU A 61 -21.76 -2.44 16.80
CA GLU A 61 -20.74 -1.52 17.33
C GLU A 61 -19.40 -2.22 17.54
N TYR A 62 -19.40 -3.44 18.10
CA TYR A 62 -18.20 -4.27 18.20
C TYR A 62 -17.58 -4.52 16.82
N GLY A 63 -18.41 -4.92 15.85
CA GLY A 63 -17.98 -5.16 14.48
C GLY A 63 -17.37 -3.93 13.82
N ARG A 64 -17.99 -2.77 13.98
CA ARG A 64 -17.45 -1.50 13.45
C ARG A 64 -16.05 -1.23 13.99
N ILE A 65 -15.87 -1.27 15.31
CA ILE A 65 -14.59 -0.92 15.96
C ILE A 65 -13.48 -1.89 15.53
N VAL A 66 -13.76 -3.19 15.50
CA VAL A 66 -12.77 -4.20 15.09
C VAL A 66 -12.42 -4.09 13.60
N LEU A 67 -13.43 -3.91 12.74
CA LEU A 67 -13.21 -3.80 11.30
C LEU A 67 -12.53 -2.49 10.91
N GLU A 68 -12.80 -1.40 11.62
CA GLU A 68 -12.09 -0.13 11.44
C GLU A 68 -10.61 -0.28 11.81
N ALA A 69 -10.31 -0.90 12.96
CA ALA A 69 -8.93 -1.16 13.37
C ALA A 69 -8.21 -2.11 12.41
N HIS A 70 -8.89 -3.17 11.95
CA HIS A 70 -8.37 -4.10 10.95
C HIS A 70 -8.12 -3.38 9.62
N GLY A 71 -9.09 -2.60 9.15
CA GLY A 71 -9.00 -1.80 7.93
C GLY A 71 -7.82 -0.84 7.97
N LYS A 72 -7.69 -0.05 9.04
CA LYS A 72 -6.55 0.85 9.28
C LYS A 72 -5.20 0.11 9.21
N SER A 73 -5.14 -1.09 9.78
CA SER A 73 -3.94 -1.90 9.89
C SER A 73 -3.54 -2.61 8.58
N GLN A 74 -4.52 -2.96 7.74
CA GLN A 74 -4.31 -3.74 6.52
C GLN A 74 -4.57 -2.97 5.22
N LEU A 75 -4.99 -1.70 5.31
CA LEU A 75 -5.34 -0.88 4.15
C LEU A 75 -4.24 -0.92 3.10
N THR A 76 -2.98 -0.76 3.50
CA THR A 76 -1.80 -0.81 2.62
C THR A 76 -1.76 -2.06 1.73
N ASN A 77 -2.15 -3.22 2.25
CA ASN A 77 -2.15 -4.48 1.49
C ASN A 77 -3.42 -4.65 0.65
N LEU A 78 -4.51 -3.98 1.02
CA LEU A 78 -5.80 -4.07 0.34
C LEU A 78 -5.92 -3.07 -0.81
N LEU A 79 -5.17 -1.96 -0.76
CA LEU A 79 -5.17 -0.92 -1.78
C LEU A 79 -4.85 -1.51 -3.16
N GLY A 80 -5.73 -1.23 -4.12
CA GLY A 80 -5.59 -1.69 -5.49
C GLY A 80 -6.01 -3.14 -5.75
N ILE A 81 -6.59 -3.84 -4.77
CA ILE A 81 -7.25 -5.13 -5.05
C ILE A 81 -8.58 -4.86 -5.76
N PRO A 82 -8.88 -5.55 -6.88
CA PRO A 82 -10.14 -5.36 -7.60
C PRO A 82 -11.35 -5.65 -6.68
N THR A 83 -12.27 -4.71 -6.61
CA THR A 83 -13.47 -4.75 -5.76
C THR A 83 -14.60 -5.48 -6.49
N GLY A 84 -14.61 -6.82 -6.40
CA GLY A 84 -15.70 -7.63 -6.94
C GLY A 84 -16.96 -7.60 -6.06
N SER A 85 -16.83 -7.98 -4.79
CA SER A 85 -17.90 -7.96 -3.77
C SER A 85 -17.41 -7.18 -2.55
N LEU A 86 -18.19 -6.21 -2.10
CA LEU A 86 -17.90 -5.40 -0.90
C LEU A 86 -18.11 -6.18 0.42
N SER A 87 -18.35 -7.49 0.36
CA SER A 87 -18.57 -8.35 1.52
C SER A 87 -17.97 -9.74 1.30
N GLY A 88 -17.42 -10.32 2.37
CA GLY A 88 -16.90 -11.69 2.42
C GLY A 88 -15.46 -11.79 2.95
N ALA A 89 -14.73 -10.67 3.02
CA ALA A 89 -13.33 -10.63 3.44
C ALA A 89 -13.11 -10.17 4.89
N GLN A 90 -14.18 -9.92 5.65
CA GLN A 90 -14.16 -9.43 7.04
C GLN A 90 -13.31 -10.29 7.98
N GLU A 91 -13.31 -11.59 7.73
CA GLU A 91 -12.71 -12.62 8.59
C GLU A 91 -11.49 -13.28 7.93
N LEU A 92 -11.10 -12.79 6.76
CA LEU A 92 -9.92 -13.27 6.06
C LEU A 92 -8.74 -12.40 6.46
N HIS A 93 -7.61 -13.04 6.73
CA HIS A 93 -6.35 -12.36 6.98
C HIS A 93 -5.66 -12.03 5.65
N PRO A 94 -5.50 -10.75 5.27
CA PRO A 94 -4.77 -10.39 4.06
C PRO A 94 -3.30 -10.79 4.22
N ARG A 95 -2.74 -11.49 3.23
CA ARG A 95 -1.30 -11.78 3.23
C ARG A 95 -0.56 -10.52 2.78
N GLN A 96 0.51 -10.18 3.49
CA GLN A 96 1.40 -9.11 3.06
C GLN A 96 2.02 -9.49 1.72
N ASN A 97 1.87 -8.62 0.72
CA ASN A 97 2.49 -8.75 -0.58
C ASN A 97 3.43 -7.57 -0.82
N LEU A 98 4.44 -7.77 -1.66
CA LEU A 98 5.36 -6.69 -2.06
C LEU A 98 4.76 -5.83 -3.17
N GLU A 99 3.60 -6.19 -3.69
CA GLU A 99 2.93 -5.52 -4.81
C GLU A 99 2.70 -4.04 -4.52
N PHE A 100 2.17 -3.70 -3.34
CA PHE A 100 1.97 -2.29 -2.95
C PHE A 100 3.29 -1.52 -2.90
N LEU A 101 4.34 -2.12 -2.33
CA LEU A 101 5.66 -1.49 -2.25
C LEU A 101 6.29 -1.32 -3.63
N MET A 102 6.12 -2.30 -4.52
CA MET A 102 6.57 -2.22 -5.91
C MET A 102 5.85 -1.10 -6.66
N ARG A 103 4.53 -0.95 -6.48
CA ARG A 103 3.76 0.17 -7.04
C ARG A 103 4.17 1.52 -6.46
N ALA A 104 4.44 1.58 -5.15
CA ALA A 104 4.94 2.79 -4.52
C ALA A 104 6.36 3.16 -5.01
N ALA A 105 7.19 2.16 -5.33
CA ALA A 105 8.53 2.33 -5.88
C ALA A 105 8.53 2.54 -7.41
N GLU A 106 7.43 2.28 -8.07
CA GLU A 106 7.31 2.35 -9.53
C GLU A 106 7.61 3.74 -10.12
N PRO A 107 7.17 4.87 -9.51
CA PRO A 107 7.58 6.19 -9.99
C PRO A 107 9.10 6.36 -9.99
N TYR A 108 9.81 5.75 -9.04
CA TYR A 108 11.27 5.80 -9.00
C TYR A 108 11.90 5.00 -10.13
N ALA A 109 11.38 3.79 -10.39
CA ALA A 109 11.82 2.94 -11.50
C ALA A 109 11.58 3.62 -12.87
N GLY A 110 10.39 4.22 -13.04
CA GLY A 110 10.03 5.01 -14.22
C GLY A 110 10.97 6.20 -14.41
N GLU A 111 11.29 6.92 -13.33
CA GLU A 111 12.19 8.07 -13.40
C GLU A 111 13.66 7.70 -13.63
N ALA A 112 14.06 6.48 -13.26
CA ALA A 112 15.38 5.93 -13.61
C ALA A 112 15.43 5.38 -15.04
N GLY A 113 14.30 5.25 -15.72
CA GLY A 113 14.19 4.62 -17.04
C GLY A 113 14.43 3.10 -17.02
N VAL A 114 14.30 2.47 -15.86
CA VAL A 114 14.52 1.02 -15.65
C VAL A 114 13.21 0.40 -15.16
N GLY A 115 12.28 0.23 -16.08
CA GLY A 115 10.93 -0.29 -15.81
C GLY A 115 9.90 0.80 -15.51
N GLY A 116 8.67 0.39 -15.20
CA GLY A 116 7.53 1.26 -14.90
C GLY A 116 6.37 1.12 -15.89
N SER A 117 5.20 1.61 -15.48
CA SER A 117 3.94 1.53 -16.23
C SER A 117 3.75 2.60 -17.31
N TYR A 118 4.73 3.47 -17.52
CA TYR A 118 4.65 4.55 -18.50
C TYR A 118 5.68 4.34 -19.61
N GLU A 119 5.25 4.57 -20.84
CA GLU A 119 6.08 4.36 -22.01
C GLU A 119 7.11 5.47 -22.20
N ILE A 120 8.34 5.08 -22.53
CA ILE A 120 9.40 5.98 -22.98
C ILE A 120 9.43 5.93 -24.50
N VAL A 121 9.17 7.07 -25.14
CA VAL A 121 9.10 7.18 -26.59
C VAL A 121 10.44 7.66 -27.13
N SER A 122 10.91 7.06 -28.22
CA SER A 122 12.10 7.52 -28.95
C SER A 122 11.71 8.36 -30.16
N GLY A 123 12.31 9.53 -30.29
CA GLY A 123 12.22 10.36 -31.49
C GLY A 123 13.55 10.62 -32.13
N SER A 124 13.51 11.15 -33.35
CA SER A 124 14.68 11.61 -34.07
C SER A 124 14.55 13.06 -34.52
N ILE A 125 15.68 13.78 -34.51
CA ILE A 125 15.85 15.11 -35.08
C ILE A 125 16.80 14.97 -36.27
N GLU A 126 16.42 15.49 -37.44
CA GLU A 126 17.30 15.53 -38.61
C GLU A 126 18.29 16.70 -38.47
N LEU A 127 19.59 16.41 -38.51
CA LEU A 127 20.63 17.42 -38.35
C LEU A 127 20.90 18.14 -39.68
N GLU A 128 20.96 19.47 -39.62
CA GLU A 128 21.25 20.35 -40.76
C GLU A 128 22.69 20.86 -40.71
N THR A 129 23.31 20.98 -41.87
CA THR A 129 24.68 21.50 -41.99
C THR A 129 24.74 22.96 -41.54
N GLY A 130 25.69 23.29 -40.68
CA GLY A 130 25.90 24.67 -40.18
C GLY A 130 24.91 25.10 -39.09
N ARG A 131 23.97 24.23 -38.67
CA ARG A 131 22.97 24.54 -37.64
C ARG A 131 23.26 23.82 -36.34
N GLN A 132 23.28 24.58 -35.26
CA GLN A 132 23.68 24.10 -33.93
C GLN A 132 22.52 23.96 -32.94
N ASP A 133 21.51 24.83 -33.06
CA ASP A 133 20.39 24.95 -32.14
C ASP A 133 19.11 24.35 -32.75
N TYR A 134 18.55 23.37 -32.04
CA TYR A 134 17.34 22.64 -32.41
C TYR A 134 16.28 22.81 -31.31
N ASP A 135 15.01 22.97 -31.70
CA ASP A 135 13.89 22.99 -30.75
C ASP A 135 13.20 21.64 -30.70
N ILE A 136 13.19 21.05 -29.51
CA ILE A 136 12.66 19.71 -29.27
C ILE A 136 11.14 19.68 -29.47
N TYR A 137 10.45 20.80 -29.24
CA TYR A 137 9.00 20.84 -29.39
C TYR A 137 8.53 20.94 -30.85
N GLU A 138 9.40 21.40 -31.75
CA GLU A 138 9.08 21.64 -33.17
C GLU A 138 9.76 20.65 -34.12
N GLU A 139 10.83 19.98 -33.69
CA GLU A 139 11.68 19.19 -34.59
C GLU A 139 11.79 17.71 -34.21
N LEU A 140 11.41 17.33 -32.97
CA LEU A 140 11.46 15.93 -32.54
C LEU A 140 10.30 15.15 -33.15
N LYS A 141 10.62 14.25 -34.09
CA LYS A 141 9.66 13.44 -34.83
C LYS A 141 9.75 11.95 -34.49
N ASP A 142 8.61 11.28 -34.48
CA ASP A 142 8.53 9.82 -34.42
C ASP A 142 8.89 9.19 -35.78
N SER A 143 8.99 7.87 -35.82
CA SER A 143 9.16 7.02 -36.99
C SER A 143 8.18 7.32 -38.14
N SER A 144 6.96 7.76 -37.83
CA SER A 144 5.93 8.18 -38.81
C SER A 144 6.09 9.60 -39.34
N GLY A 145 7.03 10.40 -38.80
CA GLY A 145 7.27 11.79 -39.19
C GLY A 145 6.43 12.84 -38.46
N ASP A 146 5.56 12.40 -37.54
CA ASP A 146 4.74 13.28 -36.69
C ASP A 146 5.53 13.81 -35.49
N LEU A 147 5.16 14.99 -34.99
CA LEU A 147 5.78 15.58 -33.81
C LEU A 147 5.42 14.77 -32.55
N ILE A 148 6.43 14.41 -31.77
CA ILE A 148 6.24 13.63 -30.53
C ILE A 148 5.40 14.38 -29.51
N VAL A 149 5.50 15.71 -29.48
CA VAL A 149 4.68 16.56 -28.60
C VAL A 149 3.18 16.38 -28.84
N SER A 150 2.78 16.14 -30.09
CA SER A 150 1.38 15.93 -30.49
C SER A 150 0.97 14.46 -30.48
N SER A 151 1.82 13.56 -29.98
CA SER A 151 1.47 12.15 -29.81
C SER A 151 0.23 12.01 -28.91
N SER A 152 -0.60 11.01 -29.18
CA SER A 152 -1.74 10.64 -28.34
C SER A 152 -1.33 10.28 -26.91
N LEU A 153 -0.06 9.94 -26.70
CA LEU A 153 0.56 9.68 -25.40
C LEU A 153 0.74 10.95 -24.55
N ASN A 154 0.68 12.14 -25.16
CA ASN A 154 0.77 13.44 -24.49
C ASN A 154 -0.61 14.12 -24.38
N SER A 155 -1.59 13.41 -23.84
CA SER A 155 -2.96 13.92 -23.65
C SER A 155 -3.39 13.77 -22.18
N PRO A 156 -3.50 14.85 -21.40
CA PRO A 156 -3.36 16.27 -21.79
C PRO A 156 -1.92 16.65 -22.15
N ARG A 157 -1.76 17.73 -22.95
CA ARG A 157 -0.44 18.19 -23.40
C ARG A 157 0.38 18.69 -22.20
N THR A 158 1.38 17.90 -21.82
CA THR A 158 2.30 18.20 -20.71
C THR A 158 3.72 18.43 -21.23
N ARG A 159 4.61 18.85 -20.32
CA ARG A 159 6.04 18.97 -20.61
C ARG A 159 6.63 17.59 -20.90
N MET A 160 7.54 17.52 -21.87
CA MET A 160 8.32 16.32 -22.12
C MET A 160 9.54 16.31 -21.21
N LYS A 161 9.78 15.18 -20.54
CA LYS A 161 11.02 14.91 -19.82
C LYS A 161 11.98 14.16 -20.74
N ILE A 162 13.21 14.64 -20.84
CA ILE A 162 14.23 14.02 -21.69
C ILE A 162 15.00 13.03 -20.84
N MET A 163 14.96 11.75 -21.25
CA MET A 163 15.59 10.66 -20.53
C MET A 163 17.02 10.43 -21.03
N GLU A 164 17.22 10.41 -22.35
CA GLU A 164 18.52 10.12 -22.93
C GLU A 164 18.67 10.77 -24.30
N VAL A 165 19.83 11.38 -24.56
CA VAL A 165 20.22 11.89 -25.89
C VAL A 165 21.33 11.00 -26.45
N MET A 166 21.03 10.27 -27.52
CA MET A 166 21.94 9.31 -28.15
C MET A 166 22.93 10.02 -29.07
N HIS A 167 23.88 10.73 -28.47
CA HIS A 167 24.93 11.48 -29.17
C HIS A 167 26.19 10.64 -29.47
N PHE A 168 26.19 9.36 -29.13
CA PHE A 168 27.32 8.46 -29.35
C PHE A 168 27.18 7.74 -30.70
N SER A 169 28.31 7.36 -31.29
CA SER A 169 28.30 6.60 -32.55
C SER A 169 27.64 5.23 -32.35
N PRO A 170 26.68 4.83 -33.20
CA PRO A 170 26.06 3.50 -33.14
C PRO A 170 26.97 2.39 -33.66
N MET A 171 28.15 2.72 -34.22
CA MET A 171 29.10 1.70 -34.65
C MET A 171 29.64 0.95 -33.43
N ALA A 172 29.04 -0.19 -33.15
CA ALA A 172 29.62 -1.21 -32.29
C ALA A 172 31.04 -1.47 -32.79
N ALA A 173 32.03 -1.23 -31.93
CA ALA A 173 33.38 -1.69 -32.19
C ALA A 173 33.28 -3.16 -32.59
N TYR A 174 33.79 -3.50 -33.77
CA TYR A 174 33.90 -4.88 -34.21
C TYR A 174 34.57 -5.64 -33.06
N ARG A 175 33.90 -6.64 -32.49
CA ARG A 175 34.41 -7.41 -31.33
C ARG A 175 35.80 -8.01 -31.61
N PHE A 176 36.18 -8.11 -32.88
CA PHE A 176 37.45 -8.60 -33.38
C PHE A 176 38.47 -7.52 -33.76
N PHE A 177 38.04 -6.28 -34.07
CA PHE A 177 38.90 -5.20 -34.55
C PHE A 177 38.57 -3.90 -33.82
N ASP A 178 38.95 -3.84 -32.54
CA ASP A 178 38.92 -2.58 -31.81
C ASP A 178 40.20 -1.75 -32.09
N THR A 179 40.06 -0.43 -32.01
CA THR A 179 41.11 0.57 -32.25
C THR A 179 42.26 0.56 -31.24
N THR A 180 42.21 -0.34 -30.26
CA THR A 180 43.28 -0.59 -29.27
C THR A 180 44.03 -1.90 -29.52
N SER A 181 43.67 -2.69 -30.54
CA SER A 181 44.43 -3.89 -30.96
C SER A 181 45.90 -3.61 -31.32
N ALA A 182 46.30 -2.34 -31.41
CA ALA A 182 47.68 -1.91 -31.64
C ALA A 182 48.43 -1.40 -30.40
N ILE A 183 47.80 -1.18 -29.23
CA ILE A 183 48.48 -0.56 -28.07
C ILE A 183 48.61 -1.56 -26.92
N ASN A 184 49.72 -2.29 -26.95
CA ASN A 184 50.18 -3.21 -25.90
C ASN A 184 50.61 -2.44 -24.64
N TYR A 185 49.70 -2.25 -23.68
CA TYR A 185 50.02 -1.63 -22.38
C TYR A 185 50.93 -2.48 -21.49
N LEU A 186 51.07 -3.79 -21.75
CA LEU A 186 52.00 -4.69 -21.06
C LEU A 186 53.46 -4.53 -21.50
N ASN A 187 53.74 -3.76 -22.55
CA ASN A 187 55.11 -3.52 -23.02
C ASN A 187 55.93 -2.73 -21.98
N ASN A 188 55.29 -1.87 -21.19
CA ASN A 188 55.99 -1.01 -20.24
C ASN A 188 56.45 -1.71 -18.95
N GLU A 189 55.89 -2.89 -18.62
CA GLU A 189 56.22 -3.63 -17.39
C GLU A 189 57.04 -4.91 -17.65
N PHE A 190 56.97 -5.49 -18.85
CA PHE A 190 57.59 -6.81 -19.12
C PHE A 190 58.53 -6.87 -20.33
N SER A 191 58.83 -5.74 -20.99
CA SER A 191 59.80 -5.68 -22.11
C SER A 191 59.62 -6.80 -23.14
N PHE A 192 58.39 -7.09 -23.53
CA PHE A 192 58.10 -8.07 -24.59
C PHE A 192 58.25 -7.40 -25.96
N GLU A 193 59.16 -7.94 -26.76
CA GLU A 193 59.46 -7.48 -28.11
C GLU A 193 58.24 -7.65 -29.03
N SER A 194 58.02 -6.64 -29.87
CA SER A 194 56.86 -6.47 -30.74
C SER A 194 56.58 -7.69 -31.63
N PHE A 195 55.49 -8.41 -31.34
CA PHE A 195 54.77 -9.19 -32.35
C PHE A 195 53.38 -8.60 -32.48
N THR A 196 52.95 -8.29 -33.70
CA THR A 196 51.53 -8.19 -34.04
C THR A 196 50.98 -9.62 -34.11
N PRO A 197 50.07 -10.06 -33.23
CA PRO A 197 49.57 -11.42 -33.30
C PRO A 197 48.04 -11.40 -33.36
N GLU A 198 47.49 -11.52 -34.57
CA GLU A 198 46.05 -11.63 -34.81
C GLU A 198 45.40 -12.91 -34.23
N THR A 199 46.13 -13.80 -33.53
CA THR A 199 45.54 -15.03 -32.99
C THR A 199 46.30 -15.59 -31.77
N VAL A 200 46.12 -14.99 -30.59
CA VAL A 200 46.35 -15.70 -29.31
C VAL A 200 45.07 -15.61 -28.48
N PHE A 201 44.38 -16.74 -28.33
CA PHE A 201 43.21 -16.85 -27.46
C PHE A 201 43.69 -17.07 -26.03
N TYR A 202 43.60 -16.04 -25.20
CA TYR A 202 43.79 -16.18 -23.75
C TYR A 202 42.47 -16.63 -23.12
N VAL A 203 42.52 -17.65 -22.25
CA VAL A 203 41.40 -17.96 -21.35
C VAL A 203 41.53 -17.01 -20.17
N LEU A 204 40.82 -15.89 -20.25
CA LEU A 204 40.75 -14.91 -19.16
C LEU A 204 39.66 -15.33 -18.17
N PRO A 205 39.84 -15.07 -16.86
CA PRO A 205 38.76 -15.19 -15.90
C PRO A 205 37.61 -14.23 -16.22
N VAL A 206 36.37 -14.66 -16.01
CA VAL A 206 35.14 -13.90 -16.36
C VAL A 206 35.11 -12.47 -15.77
N PHE A 207 35.68 -12.26 -14.58
CA PHE A 207 35.70 -10.92 -13.97
C PHE A 207 36.57 -9.92 -14.75
N GLU A 208 37.66 -10.39 -15.36
CA GLU A 208 38.58 -9.53 -16.12
C GLU A 208 37.94 -9.08 -17.43
N ASP A 209 37.20 -9.98 -18.08
CA ASP A 209 36.42 -9.66 -19.28
C ASP A 209 35.36 -8.59 -19.01
N ILE A 210 34.67 -8.66 -17.87
CA ILE A 210 33.67 -7.65 -17.48
C ILE A 210 34.32 -6.29 -17.22
N LEU A 211 35.46 -6.26 -16.52
CA LEU A 211 36.19 -5.02 -16.23
C LEU A 211 36.70 -4.35 -17.51
N ARG A 212 37.28 -5.14 -18.43
CA ARG A 212 37.75 -4.63 -19.73
C ARG A 212 36.60 -4.15 -20.60
N ALA A 213 35.46 -4.86 -20.62
CA ALA A 213 34.27 -4.43 -21.33
C ALA A 213 33.76 -3.06 -20.82
N GLY A 214 33.74 -2.87 -19.49
CA GLY A 214 33.37 -1.59 -18.89
C GLY A 214 34.33 -0.45 -19.23
N GLN A 215 35.64 -0.70 -19.14
CA GLN A 215 36.66 0.29 -19.53
C GLN A 215 36.58 0.66 -21.01
N MET A 216 36.29 -0.32 -21.87
CA MET A 216 36.15 -0.11 -23.32
C MET A 216 34.89 0.68 -23.66
N ASP A 217 33.75 0.40 -23.03
CA ASP A 217 32.52 1.19 -23.20
C ASP A 217 32.74 2.66 -22.80
N ILE A 218 33.35 2.89 -21.62
CA ILE A 218 33.67 4.25 -21.15
C ILE A 218 34.66 4.93 -22.10
N SER A 219 35.72 4.23 -22.52
CA SER A 219 36.72 4.75 -23.47
C SER A 219 36.08 5.14 -24.80
N ASN A 220 35.19 4.30 -25.35
CA ASN A 220 34.47 4.59 -26.58
C ASN A 220 33.52 5.77 -26.41
N ARG A 221 32.76 5.84 -25.31
CA ARG A 221 31.88 6.97 -25.02
C ARG A 221 32.65 8.29 -24.89
N VAL A 222 33.81 8.29 -24.23
CA VAL A 222 34.60 9.52 -24.00
C VAL A 222 35.42 9.92 -25.23
N ARG A 223 36.07 8.96 -25.91
CA ARG A 223 36.99 9.25 -27.03
C ARG A 223 36.30 9.33 -28.38
N ARG A 224 35.18 8.63 -28.56
CA ARG A 224 34.41 8.60 -29.83
C ARG A 224 33.08 9.35 -29.73
N SER A 225 32.80 10.04 -28.62
CA SER A 225 31.78 11.09 -28.63
C SER A 225 32.29 12.26 -29.47
N ASN A 226 32.15 12.13 -30.78
CA ASN A 226 32.45 13.21 -31.70
C ASN A 226 31.52 14.41 -31.49
N THR A 227 30.39 14.20 -30.82
CA THR A 227 29.42 15.24 -30.51
C THR A 227 29.13 15.30 -29.01
N SER A 228 29.18 16.47 -28.40
CA SER A 228 28.58 16.77 -27.09
C SER A 228 27.30 17.58 -27.28
N TYR A 229 26.50 17.70 -26.23
CA TYR A 229 25.25 18.46 -26.29
C TYR A 229 25.02 19.25 -25.01
N GLN A 230 24.27 20.34 -25.15
CA GLN A 230 23.77 21.14 -24.05
C GLN A 230 22.26 21.27 -24.21
N LEU A 231 21.53 20.94 -23.14
CA LEU A 231 20.09 21.08 -23.09
C LEU A 231 19.72 22.24 -22.15
N VAL A 232 19.05 23.27 -22.67
CA VAL A 232 18.53 24.37 -21.86
C VAL A 232 17.08 24.64 -22.25
N GLY A 233 16.16 24.37 -21.33
CA GLY A 233 14.73 24.47 -21.62
C GLY A 233 14.31 23.48 -22.73
N GLY A 234 13.64 23.98 -23.77
CA GLY A 234 13.26 23.20 -24.95
C GLY A 234 14.32 23.14 -26.06
N LYS A 235 15.46 23.82 -25.88
CA LYS A 235 16.49 23.93 -26.91
C LYS A 235 17.63 22.96 -26.68
N LEU A 236 17.95 22.21 -27.71
CA LEU A 236 19.09 21.30 -27.78
C LEU A 236 20.18 21.92 -28.65
N ARG A 237 21.33 22.20 -28.05
CA ARG A 237 22.53 22.66 -28.74
C ARG A 237 23.53 21.51 -28.87
N ILE A 238 24.02 21.26 -30.08
CA ILE A 238 24.97 20.18 -30.36
C ILE A 238 26.36 20.77 -30.64
N PHE A 239 27.43 20.15 -30.16
CA PHE A 239 28.81 20.58 -30.40
C PHE A 239 29.64 19.40 -30.91
N PRO A 240 30.57 19.58 -31.86
CA PRO A 240 30.75 20.74 -32.72
C PRO A 240 29.59 20.88 -33.72
N VAL A 241 29.54 22.01 -34.43
CA VAL A 241 28.51 22.25 -35.46
C VAL A 241 28.56 21.12 -36.51
N PRO A 242 27.42 20.51 -36.87
CA PRO A 242 27.38 19.50 -37.92
C PRO A 242 27.86 20.10 -39.26
N MET A 243 28.98 19.60 -39.78
CA MET A 243 29.58 20.06 -41.06
C MET A 243 29.47 19.03 -42.19
N ASP A 244 29.06 17.80 -41.87
CA ASP A 244 29.07 16.70 -42.82
C ASP A 244 27.85 16.76 -43.75
N THR A 245 28.08 16.64 -45.06
CA THR A 245 27.10 16.84 -46.14
C THR A 245 26.62 15.53 -46.76
N SER A 246 27.23 14.40 -46.41
CA SER A 246 27.05 13.16 -47.19
C SER A 246 25.84 12.32 -46.78
N GLU A 247 25.32 12.46 -45.56
CA GLU A 247 24.12 11.73 -45.11
C GLU A 247 23.30 12.58 -44.12
N LYS A 248 21.96 12.52 -44.23
CA LYS A 248 21.03 13.14 -43.26
C LYS A 248 21.16 12.43 -41.91
N LYS A 249 22.10 12.89 -41.07
CA LYS A 249 22.31 12.32 -39.74
C LYS A 249 21.10 12.59 -38.86
N LYS A 250 20.58 11.54 -38.22
CA LYS A 250 19.47 11.62 -37.26
C LYS A 250 20.02 11.50 -35.85
N LEU A 251 19.70 12.47 -35.00
CA LEU A 251 19.97 12.41 -33.57
C LEU A 251 18.75 11.83 -32.86
N TRP A 252 18.93 10.72 -32.15
CA TRP A 252 17.85 10.07 -31.41
C TRP A 252 17.78 10.59 -29.97
N VAL A 253 16.56 10.87 -29.52
CA VAL A 253 16.26 11.34 -28.16
C VAL A 253 15.13 10.51 -27.58
N LYS A 254 15.34 9.93 -26.40
CA LYS A 254 14.29 9.29 -25.61
C LYS A 254 13.62 10.34 -24.74
N VAL A 255 12.29 10.39 -24.82
CA VAL A 255 11.45 11.28 -24.02
C VAL A 255 10.37 10.49 -23.29
N MET A 256 9.99 11.01 -22.13
CA MET A 256 8.90 10.52 -21.32
C MET A 256 7.92 11.67 -21.12
N PHE A 257 6.63 11.38 -21.14
CA PHE A 257 5.60 12.36 -20.79
C PHE A 257 5.36 12.36 -19.29
N ASN A 258 4.73 13.41 -18.76
CA ASN A 258 4.36 13.40 -17.34
C ASN A 258 3.40 12.22 -17.09
N PRO A 259 3.72 11.32 -16.14
CA PRO A 259 2.87 10.19 -15.84
C PRO A 259 1.53 10.65 -15.22
N ASP A 260 0.42 10.11 -15.73
CA ASP A 260 -0.89 10.26 -15.10
C ASP A 260 -1.15 9.08 -14.14
N PRO A 261 -1.17 9.30 -12.81
CA PRO A 261 -1.34 8.24 -11.82
C PRO A 261 -2.66 7.46 -11.95
N LEU A 262 -3.65 8.01 -12.65
CA LEU A 262 -4.96 7.36 -12.85
C LEU A 262 -5.07 6.65 -14.20
N LYS A 263 -4.05 6.74 -15.06
CA LYS A 263 -4.03 6.16 -16.39
C LYS A 263 -2.61 5.68 -16.76
N PRO A 264 -2.16 4.55 -16.20
CA PRO A 264 -0.94 3.89 -16.67
C PRO A 264 -1.10 3.48 -18.14
N HIS A 265 0.03 3.33 -18.83
CA HIS A 265 0.04 2.93 -20.22
C HIS A 265 -0.26 1.42 -20.40
N ILE A 266 -0.18 0.64 -19.32
CA ILE A 266 -0.66 -0.75 -19.28
C ILE A 266 -2.20 -0.72 -19.42
N GLY A 267 -2.70 -1.22 -20.55
CA GLY A 267 -4.14 -1.22 -20.85
C GLY A 267 -4.97 -1.97 -19.78
N GLU A 268 -6.15 -1.42 -19.47
CA GLU A 268 -7.13 -1.92 -18.48
C GLU A 268 -6.54 -2.45 -17.17
N ASP A 269 -5.80 -1.60 -16.45
CA ASP A 269 -5.40 -1.90 -15.08
C ASP A 269 -6.61 -1.84 -14.12
N GLY A 270 -7.18 -3.02 -13.83
CA GLY A 270 -8.31 -3.19 -12.92
C GLY A 270 -8.00 -2.83 -11.45
N THR A 271 -6.73 -2.57 -11.11
CA THR A 271 -6.33 -2.22 -9.75
C THR A 271 -6.66 -0.78 -9.38
N ILE A 272 -6.69 0.13 -10.36
CA ILE A 272 -7.05 1.54 -10.17
C ILE A 272 -8.49 1.70 -9.69
N TYR A 273 -9.37 0.83 -10.17
CA TYR A 273 -10.78 0.78 -9.78
C TYR A 273 -11.03 -0.08 -8.53
N GLY A 274 -9.97 -0.62 -7.92
CA GLY A 274 -10.02 -1.46 -6.73
C GLY A 274 -10.27 -0.70 -5.43
N VAL A 275 -9.87 -1.30 -4.31
CA VAL A 275 -9.95 -0.67 -2.99
C VAL A 275 -9.09 0.59 -2.99
N SER A 276 -9.70 1.73 -2.66
CA SER A 276 -9.05 3.05 -2.69
C SER A 276 -8.96 3.68 -1.31
N ASN A 277 -9.86 3.33 -0.40
CA ASN A 277 -9.90 3.85 0.96
C ASN A 277 -10.74 2.91 1.85
N LEU A 278 -10.87 3.24 3.14
CA LEU A 278 -11.61 2.41 4.09
C LEU A 278 -13.08 2.16 3.69
N SER A 279 -13.73 3.08 2.96
CA SER A 279 -15.15 2.96 2.61
C SER A 279 -15.47 1.85 1.61
N ASN A 280 -14.50 1.44 0.79
CA ASN A 280 -14.69 0.41 -0.24
C ASN A 280 -13.84 -0.85 0.01
N VAL A 281 -13.30 -0.99 1.22
CA VAL A 281 -12.73 -2.25 1.68
C VAL A 281 -13.84 -3.31 1.70
N PRO A 282 -13.59 -4.55 1.26
CA PRO A 282 -14.61 -5.62 1.19
C PRO A 282 -15.00 -6.20 2.57
N PHE A 283 -15.20 -5.31 3.54
CA PHE A 283 -15.66 -5.60 4.88
C PHE A 283 -17.16 -5.23 5.00
N GLY A 284 -17.89 -6.09 5.68
CA GLY A 284 -19.30 -5.99 6.04
C GLY A 284 -19.45 -6.55 7.45
N ASN A 285 -20.62 -7.05 7.83
CA ASN A 285 -20.83 -7.45 9.23
C ASN A 285 -20.02 -8.70 9.62
N LEU A 286 -19.47 -8.70 10.85
CA LEU A 286 -18.84 -9.89 11.44
C LEU A 286 -19.88 -10.99 11.67
N ARG A 287 -19.48 -12.27 11.63
CA ARG A 287 -20.36 -13.37 12.02
C ARG A 287 -20.22 -13.65 13.51
N TYR A 288 -21.36 -13.70 14.21
CA TYR A 288 -21.38 -13.88 15.66
C TYR A 288 -20.72 -15.19 16.10
N SER A 289 -21.01 -16.27 15.38
CA SER A 289 -20.42 -17.59 15.58
C SER A 289 -18.88 -17.65 15.56
N LYS A 290 -18.20 -16.73 14.87
CA LYS A 290 -16.73 -16.71 14.75
C LYS A 290 -16.03 -15.78 15.73
N VAL A 291 -16.78 -15.03 16.53
CA VAL A 291 -16.20 -14.14 17.54
C VAL A 291 -15.85 -14.93 18.79
N ASN A 292 -14.65 -14.68 19.33
CA ASN A 292 -14.15 -15.32 20.53
C ASN A 292 -14.90 -14.84 21.79
N GLU A 293 -14.68 -15.55 22.89
CA GLU A 293 -15.38 -15.24 24.15
C GLU A 293 -15.05 -13.85 24.71
N ILE A 294 -13.84 -13.32 24.43
CA ILE A 294 -13.44 -11.97 24.84
C ILE A 294 -14.33 -10.92 24.15
N GLY A 295 -14.50 -11.04 22.84
CA GLY A 295 -15.38 -10.18 22.05
C GLY A 295 -16.84 -10.33 22.49
N ARG A 296 -17.32 -11.57 22.66
CA ARG A 296 -18.68 -11.83 23.15
C ARG A 296 -18.92 -11.21 24.53
N GLN A 297 -17.94 -11.28 25.43
CA GLN A 297 -18.05 -10.68 26.76
C GLN A 297 -18.16 -9.15 26.68
N TRP A 298 -17.39 -8.50 25.80
CA TRP A 298 -17.52 -7.07 25.55
C TRP A 298 -18.92 -6.73 25.01
N VAL A 299 -19.42 -7.49 24.04
CA VAL A 299 -20.76 -7.32 23.44
C VAL A 299 -21.87 -7.46 24.49
N ARG A 300 -21.74 -8.39 25.45
CA ARG A 300 -22.68 -8.53 26.59
C ARG A 300 -22.65 -7.31 27.50
N GLN A 301 -21.47 -6.82 27.86
CA GLN A 301 -21.34 -5.64 28.72
C GLN A 301 -21.88 -4.38 28.04
N TYR A 302 -21.57 -4.22 26.75
CA TYR A 302 -22.05 -3.09 25.95
C TYR A 302 -23.56 -3.15 25.72
N GLY A 303 -24.12 -4.34 25.43
CA GLY A 303 -25.57 -4.54 25.31
C GLY A 303 -26.32 -4.27 26.62
N LEU A 304 -25.70 -4.52 27.77
CA LEU A 304 -26.24 -4.13 29.08
C LEU A 304 -26.22 -2.60 29.26
N ALA A 305 -25.14 -1.92 28.85
CA ALA A 305 -25.05 -0.46 28.92
C ALA A 305 -26.11 0.22 28.01
N LEU A 306 -26.35 -0.31 26.80
CA LEU A 306 -27.45 0.12 25.93
C LEU A 306 -28.82 -0.13 26.56
N SER A 307 -29.01 -1.31 27.18
CA SER A 307 -30.25 -1.64 27.87
C SER A 307 -30.53 -0.71 29.07
N LYS A 308 -29.49 -0.29 29.81
CA LYS A 308 -29.60 0.72 30.89
C LYS A 308 -30.07 2.08 30.36
N GLU A 309 -29.48 2.56 29.26
CA GLU A 309 -29.90 3.82 28.65
C GLU A 309 -31.36 3.74 28.19
N LEU A 310 -31.73 2.65 27.51
CA LEU A 310 -33.10 2.45 27.06
C LEU A 310 -34.09 2.38 28.22
N LEU A 311 -33.74 1.68 29.31
CA LEU A 311 -34.55 1.65 30.53
C LEU A 311 -34.69 3.04 31.14
N GLY A 312 -33.60 3.79 31.24
CA GLY A 312 -33.61 5.16 31.73
C GLY A 312 -34.54 6.07 30.92
N LEU A 313 -34.49 5.98 29.59
CA LEU A 313 -35.40 6.69 28.69
C LEU A 313 -36.87 6.29 28.88
N VAL A 314 -37.16 5.01 29.16
CA VAL A 314 -38.52 4.55 29.47
C VAL A 314 -38.98 5.12 30.81
N ARG A 315 -38.13 5.08 31.85
CA ARG A 315 -38.46 5.60 33.19
C ARG A 315 -38.61 7.11 33.24
N SER A 316 -37.83 7.85 32.45
CA SER A 316 -37.99 9.31 32.32
C SER A 316 -39.35 9.72 31.76
N LYS A 317 -40.06 8.85 31.04
CA LYS A 317 -41.45 9.10 30.58
C LYS A 317 -42.47 8.99 31.71
N PHE A 318 -42.13 8.31 32.81
CA PHE A 318 -42.99 8.06 33.97
C PHE A 318 -42.32 8.56 35.26
N SER A 319 -41.80 9.80 35.26
CA SER A 319 -40.94 10.33 36.32
C SER A 319 -41.50 10.18 37.74
N SER A 320 -42.82 10.29 37.91
CA SER A 320 -43.49 9.90 39.16
C SER A 320 -44.68 8.99 38.82
N VAL A 321 -44.73 7.85 39.49
CA VAL A 321 -45.92 6.98 39.47
C VAL A 321 -46.65 7.21 40.78
N PRO A 322 -47.88 7.76 40.77
CA PRO A 322 -48.66 7.97 41.99
C PRO A 322 -49.10 6.60 42.54
N ILE A 323 -48.77 6.34 43.81
CA ILE A 323 -49.19 5.16 44.56
C ILE A 323 -50.15 5.64 45.67
N PRO A 324 -51.13 4.83 46.12
CA PRO A 324 -51.91 5.17 47.31
C PRO A 324 -50.98 5.49 48.49
N ASP A 325 -51.11 6.71 49.05
CA ASP A 325 -50.31 7.27 50.15
C ASP A 325 -48.85 7.69 49.85
N GLY A 326 -48.41 7.79 48.58
CA GLY A 326 -47.10 8.37 48.23
C GLY A 326 -46.72 8.38 46.75
N ASP A 327 -45.62 9.05 46.40
CA ASP A 327 -45.07 9.07 45.03
C ASP A 327 -43.85 8.15 44.90
N LEU A 328 -43.86 7.24 43.93
CA LEU A 328 -42.67 6.49 43.53
C LEU A 328 -41.86 7.33 42.53
N SER A 329 -40.69 7.79 42.97
CA SER A 329 -39.72 8.49 42.11
C SER A 329 -38.84 7.48 41.37
N LEU A 330 -38.78 7.58 40.03
CA LEU A 330 -37.96 6.70 39.20
C LEU A 330 -36.60 7.34 38.87
N ASN A 331 -35.53 6.54 38.92
CA ASN A 331 -34.14 6.97 38.68
C ASN A 331 -33.75 7.06 37.19
N GLY A 332 -34.61 7.65 36.36
CA GLY A 332 -34.41 7.69 34.89
C GLY A 332 -33.16 8.44 34.44
N SER A 333 -32.92 9.65 34.97
CA SER A 333 -31.75 10.48 34.60
C SER A 333 -30.42 9.81 34.93
N ASP A 334 -30.35 9.17 36.10
CA ASP A 334 -29.12 8.55 36.59
C ASP A 334 -28.76 7.32 35.77
N LEU A 335 -29.77 6.52 35.37
CA LEU A 335 -29.58 5.37 34.51
C LEU A 335 -29.11 5.76 33.10
N ILE A 336 -29.61 6.86 32.54
CA ILE A 336 -29.13 7.38 31.25
C ILE A 336 -27.67 7.81 31.37
N SER A 337 -27.33 8.55 32.44
CA SER A 337 -25.95 9.01 32.67
C SER A 337 -24.99 7.82 32.81
N GLN A 338 -25.31 6.85 33.67
CA GLN A 338 -24.50 5.65 33.87
C GLN A 338 -24.40 4.79 32.60
N GLY A 339 -25.50 4.66 31.85
CA GLY A 339 -25.51 3.92 30.59
C GLY A 339 -24.57 4.51 29.55
N ARG A 340 -24.56 5.85 29.40
CA ARG A 340 -23.65 6.55 28.47
C ARG A 340 -22.20 6.52 28.91
N GLU A 341 -21.96 6.63 30.21
CA GLU A 341 -20.62 6.51 30.78
C GLU A 341 -20.04 5.11 30.56
N ASP A 342 -20.80 4.06 30.86
CA ASP A 342 -20.41 2.67 30.61
C ASP A 342 -20.12 2.43 29.12
N GLN A 343 -20.97 2.96 28.22
CA GLN A 343 -20.77 2.85 26.77
C GLN A 343 -19.47 3.51 26.30
N ASN A 344 -19.20 4.75 26.72
CA ASN A 344 -17.99 5.48 26.33
C ASN A 344 -16.74 4.78 26.89
N ASN A 345 -16.76 4.41 28.17
CA ASN A 345 -15.65 3.69 28.80
C ASN A 345 -15.32 2.36 28.09
N LEU A 346 -16.33 1.61 27.65
CA LEU A 346 -16.13 0.36 26.91
C LEU A 346 -15.59 0.58 25.50
N ARG A 347 -16.07 1.63 24.80
CA ARG A 347 -15.56 2.01 23.48
C ARG A 347 -14.10 2.45 23.55
N ASP A 348 -13.79 3.38 24.46
CA ASP A 348 -12.45 3.96 24.59
C ASP A 348 -11.41 2.90 24.92
N LYS A 349 -11.70 2.02 25.90
CA LYS A 349 -10.82 0.88 26.24
C LYS A 349 -10.59 -0.06 25.06
N MET A 350 -11.63 -0.31 24.26
CA MET A 350 -11.50 -1.19 23.10
C MET A 350 -10.66 -0.57 22.00
N VAL A 351 -10.88 0.72 21.70
CA VAL A 351 -10.09 1.47 20.71
C VAL A 351 -8.63 1.54 21.14
N GLU A 352 -8.36 1.88 22.39
CA GLU A 352 -7.00 1.92 22.94
C GLU A 352 -6.31 0.56 22.83
N LEU A 353 -6.99 -0.52 23.25
CA LEU A 353 -6.46 -1.87 23.14
C LEU A 353 -6.13 -2.22 21.69
N LEU A 354 -7.04 -1.95 20.75
CA LEU A 354 -6.83 -2.27 19.34
C LEU A 354 -5.73 -1.42 18.69
N ASP A 355 -5.57 -0.15 19.08
CA ASP A 355 -4.47 0.68 18.60
C ASP A 355 -3.11 0.16 19.09
N THR A 356 -3.01 -0.32 20.34
CA THR A 356 -1.78 -0.98 20.83
C THR A 356 -1.48 -2.29 20.08
N LEU A 357 -2.52 -3.00 19.64
CA LEU A 357 -2.41 -4.25 18.88
C LEU A 357 -2.29 -4.06 17.36
N SER A 358 -2.18 -2.82 16.87
CA SER A 358 -1.93 -2.58 15.45
C SER A 358 -0.60 -3.19 15.00
N TYR A 359 -0.52 -3.72 13.77
CA TYR A 359 0.69 -4.42 13.29
C TYR A 359 1.96 -3.58 13.39
N GLY A 360 1.87 -2.27 13.16
CA GLY A 360 3.02 -1.37 13.29
C GLY A 360 3.52 -1.27 14.73
N ASN A 361 2.62 -1.26 15.72
CA ASN A 361 2.99 -1.24 17.13
C ASN A 361 3.48 -2.60 17.62
N LEU A 362 2.89 -3.70 17.14
CA LEU A 362 3.37 -5.06 17.41
C LEU A 362 4.79 -5.28 16.90
N LEU A 363 5.09 -4.88 15.66
CA LEU A 363 6.44 -4.98 15.10
C LEU A 363 7.47 -4.14 15.87
N LYS A 364 7.08 -2.94 16.32
CA LYS A 364 7.95 -2.13 17.19
C LYS A 364 8.20 -2.82 18.53
N SER A 365 7.15 -3.35 19.16
CA SER A 365 7.27 -4.07 20.42
C SER A 365 8.12 -5.35 20.31
N GLU A 366 7.99 -6.08 19.19
CA GLU A 366 8.84 -7.24 18.90
C GLU A 366 10.30 -6.83 18.67
N ALA A 367 10.56 -5.73 17.95
CA ALA A 367 11.91 -5.19 17.75
C ALA A 367 12.56 -4.79 19.09
N GLU A 368 11.84 -4.05 19.94
CA GLU A 368 12.28 -3.68 21.29
C GLU A 368 12.56 -4.92 22.16
N SER A 369 11.69 -5.92 22.08
CA SER A 369 11.87 -7.20 22.79
C SER A 369 13.11 -7.95 22.30
N ALA A 370 13.36 -7.95 20.98
CA ALA A 370 14.56 -8.57 20.40
C ALA A 370 15.84 -7.85 20.83
N GLU A 371 15.84 -6.52 20.92
CA GLU A 371 16.97 -5.74 21.44
C GLU A 371 17.22 -6.01 22.93
N ALA A 372 16.15 -6.12 23.73
CA ALA A 372 16.26 -6.49 25.14
C ALA A 372 16.85 -7.91 25.30
N ILE A 373 16.35 -8.89 24.53
CA ILE A 373 16.89 -10.26 24.50
C ILE A 373 18.36 -10.25 24.08
N LYS A 374 18.74 -9.47 23.06
CA LYS A 374 20.14 -9.33 22.63
C LYS A 374 21.02 -8.78 23.76
N THR A 375 20.50 -7.85 24.55
CA THR A 375 21.20 -7.29 25.72
C THR A 375 21.39 -8.34 26.81
N VAL A 376 20.37 -9.15 27.09
CA VAL A 376 20.48 -10.30 28.02
C VAL A 376 21.48 -11.33 27.48
N LEU A 377 21.42 -11.69 26.20
CA LEU A 377 22.33 -12.65 25.59
C LEU A 377 23.79 -12.18 25.62
N LYS A 378 24.06 -10.87 25.51
CA LYS A 378 25.42 -10.31 25.71
C LYS A 378 25.95 -10.52 27.13
N SER A 379 25.07 -10.57 28.14
CA SER A 379 25.46 -10.79 29.54
C SER A 379 25.73 -12.27 29.86
N VAL A 380 25.30 -13.20 29.01
CA VAL A 380 25.58 -14.62 29.17
C VAL A 380 27.00 -14.90 28.69
N PRO A 381 27.92 -15.33 29.57
CA PRO A 381 29.28 -15.66 29.17
C PRO A 381 29.24 -16.88 28.23
N VAL A 382 29.77 -16.71 27.03
CA VAL A 382 29.79 -17.78 26.03
C VAL A 382 30.87 -18.81 26.40
N PRO A 383 30.52 -20.09 26.61
CA PRO A 383 31.52 -21.11 26.89
C PRO A 383 32.49 -21.25 25.69
N LEU A 384 33.79 -21.24 25.99
CA LEU A 384 34.88 -21.51 25.03
C LEU A 384 35.06 -20.48 23.89
N GLY A 385 34.59 -19.23 24.05
CA GLY A 385 34.91 -18.13 23.12
C GLY A 385 34.25 -18.25 21.73
N LYS A 386 33.25 -19.12 21.57
CA LYS A 386 32.50 -19.27 20.31
C LYS A 386 31.42 -18.19 20.20
N ALA A 387 31.76 -17.03 19.64
CA ALA A 387 30.77 -15.98 19.41
C ALA A 387 29.64 -16.46 18.49
N ILE A 388 28.38 -16.33 18.94
CA ILE A 388 27.22 -16.40 18.05
C ILE A 388 27.19 -15.06 17.29
N VAL A 389 27.71 -15.07 16.07
CA VAL A 389 27.59 -13.92 15.15
C VAL A 389 26.26 -14.08 14.43
N MET A 390 25.24 -13.32 14.84
CA MET A 390 23.99 -13.18 14.10
C MET A 390 24.07 -11.85 13.35
N GLY A 391 24.35 -11.95 12.04
CA GLY A 391 24.30 -10.86 11.08
C GLY A 391 22.94 -10.80 10.38
#